data_AF-A0A812NV89-F1
#
_entry.id   AF-A0A812NV89-F1
#
_cell.length_a   1.000
_cell.length_b   1.000
_cell.length_c   1.000
_cell.angle_alpha   90.00
_cell.angle_beta   90.00
_cell.angle_gamma   90.00
#
_symmetry.space_group_name_H-M   'P 1'
#
loop_
_entity.id
_entity.type
_entity.pdbx_description
1 polymer ?
#
loop_
_entity_poly.entity_id
_entity_poly.type
_entity_poly.pdbx_seq_one_letter_code
_entity_poly.pdbx_strand_id
1 'polypeptide(L)'
;MADSKRDLEMERFRKGELNVLICTNALEEGVDVSDCAFVIRFNRPLLGQKSHIQGAGRARRSDAKIFYFDNDPDKEEGRAKLLSEVAKDESLRLTEAQREERRIDATLSIPGVYPFNPPESAKAEVNLYNCLQMVYEYCAKTMGQSLNPEDLFTYEEKVICEYPRQVRKFIKEAKYPSPEGFQQVTLERVNARWGDTKLDSVLDPSRSRNLKTEDKEKRRFLYVVAIDMHERGLL
;
A
#
# COMPACT_ATOMS: atom_id res chain seq x y z
N MET A 1 35.37 -7.89 15.32
CA MET A 1 36.02 -6.56 15.31
C MET A 1 37.19 -6.63 16.27
N ALA A 2 38.33 -6.00 15.96
CA ALA A 2 39.41 -5.87 16.96
C ALA A 2 38.85 -5.12 18.19
N ASP A 3 39.14 -5.59 19.40
CA ASP A 3 38.57 -5.05 20.65
C ASP A 3 38.76 -3.52 20.76
N SER A 4 39.89 -3.01 20.29
CA SER A 4 40.17 -1.56 20.22
C SER A 4 39.16 -0.76 19.40
N LYS A 5 38.60 -1.32 18.32
CA LYS A 5 37.58 -0.63 17.51
C LYS A 5 36.23 -0.60 18.23
N ARG A 6 35.90 -1.66 18.97
CA ARG A 6 34.65 -1.72 19.75
C ARG A 6 34.64 -0.63 20.81
N ASP A 7 35.73 -0.47 21.54
CA ASP A 7 35.85 0.52 22.63
C ASP A 7 35.74 1.96 22.12
N LEU A 8 36.35 2.25 20.96
CA LEU A 8 36.25 3.55 20.31
C LEU A 8 34.80 3.90 19.93
N GLU A 9 34.08 3.00 19.27
CA GLU A 9 32.68 3.25 18.87
C GLU A 9 31.76 3.38 20.10
N MET A 10 32.05 2.62 21.16
CA MET A 10 31.34 2.74 22.44
C MET A 10 31.59 4.09 23.11
N GLU A 11 32.81 4.62 23.08
CA GLU A 11 33.09 5.98 23.56
C GLU A 11 32.36 7.06 22.76
N ARG A 12 32.33 6.93 21.43
CA ARG A 12 31.61 7.86 20.55
C ARG A 12 30.10 7.86 20.83
N PHE A 13 29.53 6.67 21.07
CA PHE A 13 28.14 6.55 21.50
C PHE A 13 27.90 7.19 22.87
N ARG A 14 28.80 6.99 23.85
CA ARG A 14 28.70 7.62 25.18
C ARG A 14 28.78 9.15 25.13
N LYS A 15 29.60 9.70 24.22
CA LYS A 15 29.74 11.14 23.98
C LYS A 15 28.56 11.74 23.18
N GLY A 16 27.64 10.91 22.67
CA GLY A 16 26.53 11.36 21.83
C GLY A 16 26.92 11.68 20.38
N GLU A 17 28.12 11.28 19.95
CA GLU A 17 28.55 11.39 18.55
C GLU A 17 27.84 10.34 17.67
N LEU A 18 27.40 9.23 18.28
CA LEU A 18 26.57 8.21 17.67
C LEU A 18 25.25 8.11 18.43
N ASN A 19 24.12 8.21 17.72
CA ASN A 19 22.79 8.18 18.31
C ASN A 19 22.10 6.82 18.24
N VAL A 20 22.60 5.91 17.39
CA VAL A 20 22.01 4.59 17.17
C VAL A 20 23.12 3.54 17.21
N LEU A 21 22.92 2.51 18.03
CA LEU A 21 23.81 1.35 18.13
C LEU A 21 23.06 0.10 17.65
N ILE A 22 23.60 -0.59 16.66
CA ILE A 22 23.07 -1.87 16.16
C ILE A 22 24.03 -2.96 16.58
N CYS A 23 23.54 -3.95 17.32
CA CYS A 23 24.38 -5.02 17.85
C CYS A 23 23.64 -6.36 17.90
N THR A 24 24.40 -7.45 17.88
CA THR A 24 23.90 -8.80 18.16
C THR A 24 23.92 -9.05 19.68
N ASN A 25 23.45 -10.22 20.11
CA ASN A 25 23.42 -10.59 21.54
C ASN A 25 24.78 -10.51 22.26
N ALA A 26 25.90 -10.34 21.54
CA ALA A 26 27.23 -10.10 22.09
C ALA A 26 27.35 -8.82 22.94
N LEU A 27 26.32 -7.96 22.93
CA LEU A 27 26.23 -6.77 23.78
C LEU A 27 25.37 -6.96 25.03
N GLU A 28 24.74 -8.13 25.21
CA GLU A 28 23.82 -8.39 26.34
C GLU A 28 24.57 -8.58 27.66
N GLU A 29 25.76 -9.19 27.63
CA GLU A 29 26.60 -9.39 28.81
C GLU A 29 27.93 -8.59 28.70
N GLY A 30 28.35 -7.98 29.82
CA GLY A 30 29.70 -7.46 29.98
C GLY A 30 30.02 -6.09 29.38
N VAL A 31 29.10 -5.45 28.64
CA VAL A 31 29.32 -4.09 28.08
C VAL A 31 28.42 -3.06 28.75
N ASP A 32 29.05 -2.02 29.30
CA ASP A 32 28.38 -0.85 29.87
C ASP A 32 27.97 0.12 28.74
N VAL A 33 26.66 0.37 28.62
CA VAL A 33 26.05 1.22 27.57
C VAL A 33 25.37 2.38 28.29
N SER A 34 25.53 3.61 27.77
CA SER A 34 24.81 4.78 28.26
C SER A 34 23.30 4.58 28.28
N ASP A 35 22.62 5.30 29.16
CA ASP A 35 21.17 5.21 29.33
C ASP A 35 20.42 5.56 28.04
N CYS A 36 19.79 4.55 27.44
CA CYS A 36 19.10 4.69 26.16
C CYS A 36 17.64 5.12 26.36
N ALA A 37 17.14 5.99 25.49
CA ALA A 37 15.71 6.36 25.45
C ALA A 37 14.85 5.28 24.76
N PHE A 38 15.44 4.52 23.83
CA PHE A 38 14.76 3.48 23.08
C PHE A 38 15.62 2.23 23.00
N VAL A 39 15.02 1.07 23.28
CA VAL A 39 15.66 -0.23 23.09
C VAL A 39 14.75 -1.09 22.22
N ILE A 40 15.25 -1.52 21.05
CA ILE A 40 14.50 -2.35 20.11
C ILE A 40 15.14 -3.74 20.05
N ARG A 41 14.34 -4.78 20.28
CA ARG A 41 14.77 -6.18 20.22
C ARG A 41 14.08 -6.90 19.07
N PHE A 42 14.89 -7.45 18.16
CA PHE A 42 14.43 -8.19 16.97
C PHE A 42 14.41 -9.72 17.13
N ASN A 43 14.79 -10.23 18.31
CA ASN A 43 14.75 -11.65 18.62
C ASN A 43 13.68 -11.93 19.69
N ARG A 44 13.05 -13.11 19.61
CA ARG A 44 12.31 -13.71 20.73
C ARG A 44 13.21 -13.68 21.98
N PRO A 45 12.68 -13.43 23.19
CA PRO A 45 13.40 -13.68 24.44
C PRO A 45 13.62 -15.18 24.60
N LEU A 46 14.52 -15.74 23.79
CA LEU A 46 15.12 -17.03 24.03
C LEU A 46 16.02 -16.83 25.24
N LEU A 47 15.76 -17.57 26.32
CA LEU A 47 16.55 -17.65 27.55
C LEU A 47 16.11 -16.68 28.68
N GLY A 48 14.97 -16.99 29.30
CA GLY A 48 14.70 -16.72 30.72
C GLY A 48 14.60 -15.26 31.19
N GLN A 49 14.06 -15.07 32.40
CA GLN A 49 13.84 -13.75 33.01
C GLN A 49 15.10 -12.87 33.09
N LYS A 50 16.30 -13.46 33.09
CA LYS A 50 17.59 -12.74 33.20
C LYS A 50 17.94 -11.94 31.94
N SER A 51 17.73 -12.48 30.73
CA SER A 51 18.01 -11.77 29.47
C SER A 51 17.05 -10.60 29.24
N HIS A 52 15.80 -10.72 29.73
CA HIS A 52 14.82 -9.64 29.75
C HIS A 52 15.27 -8.53 30.70
N ILE A 53 15.66 -8.86 31.93
CA ILE A 53 16.10 -7.89 32.95
C ILE A 53 17.38 -7.16 32.50
N GLN A 54 18.36 -7.86 31.91
CA GLN A 54 19.61 -7.26 31.44
C GLN A 54 19.41 -6.33 30.22
N GLY A 55 18.52 -6.70 29.30
CA GLY A 55 18.15 -5.84 28.17
C GLY A 55 17.36 -4.60 28.57
N ALA A 56 16.38 -4.79 29.45
CA ALA A 56 15.57 -3.72 30.00
C ALA A 56 16.37 -2.78 30.90
N GLY A 57 17.41 -3.30 31.58
CA GLY A 57 18.33 -2.53 32.41
C GLY A 57 19.17 -1.48 31.66
N ARG A 58 19.08 -1.41 30.33
CA ARG A 58 19.72 -0.38 29.48
C ARG A 58 18.79 0.78 29.16
N ALA A 59 17.48 0.59 29.32
CA ALA A 59 16.45 1.60 29.17
C ALA A 59 16.20 2.33 30.51
N ARG A 60 17.21 3.08 31.01
CA ARG A 60 17.20 3.67 32.36
C ARG A 60 16.68 5.11 32.45
N ARG A 61 16.36 5.75 31.31
CA ARG A 61 15.68 7.05 31.33
C ARG A 61 14.24 6.89 31.80
N SER A 62 13.73 7.90 32.50
CA SER A 62 12.36 7.93 33.03
C SER A 62 11.27 7.80 31.96
N ASP A 63 11.58 8.12 30.70
CA ASP A 63 10.71 8.02 29.53
C ASP A 63 11.09 6.88 28.56
N ALA A 64 11.98 5.98 28.97
CA ALA A 64 12.52 4.98 28.06
C ALA A 64 11.46 3.96 27.63
N LYS A 65 11.43 3.62 26.33
CA LYS A 65 10.51 2.62 25.76
C LYS A 65 11.28 1.42 25.20
N ILE A 66 10.77 0.23 25.48
CA ILE A 66 11.32 -1.03 24.96
C ILE A 66 10.31 -1.63 23.98
N PHE A 67 10.78 -1.94 22.77
CA PHE A 67 9.98 -2.58 21.74
C PHE A 67 10.51 -3.98 21.45
N TYR A 68 9.59 -4.95 21.37
CA TYR A 68 9.86 -6.33 21.00
C TYR A 68 9.24 -6.62 19.63
N PHE A 69 10.07 -7.06 18.69
CA PHE A 69 9.62 -7.60 17.41
C PHE A 69 9.76 -9.11 17.46
N ASP A 70 8.65 -9.83 17.38
CA ASP A 70 8.59 -11.29 17.31
C ASP A 70 8.23 -11.69 15.87
N ASN A 71 9.25 -11.77 15.01
CA ASN A 71 9.15 -12.53 13.76
C ASN A 71 9.65 -13.92 14.09
N ASP A 72 8.75 -14.82 14.50
CA ASP A 72 9.09 -16.23 14.69
C ASP A 72 9.30 -16.85 13.30
N PRO A 73 10.55 -17.12 12.89
CA PRO A 73 10.84 -17.59 11.55
C PRO A 73 10.22 -18.97 11.30
N ASP A 74 10.07 -19.81 12.34
CA ASP A 74 9.47 -21.15 12.22
C ASP A 74 7.95 -21.04 12.06
N LYS A 75 7.30 -20.09 12.75
CA LYS A 75 5.86 -19.82 12.53
C LYS A 75 5.59 -19.16 11.20
N GLU A 76 6.45 -18.26 10.75
CA GLU A 76 6.28 -17.60 9.45
C GLU A 76 6.60 -18.56 8.30
N GLU A 77 7.60 -19.44 8.45
CA GLU A 77 7.84 -20.55 7.52
C GLU A 77 6.68 -21.57 7.56
N GLY A 78 6.17 -21.88 8.75
CA GLY A 78 4.99 -22.75 8.92
C GLY A 78 3.72 -22.15 8.30
N ARG A 79 3.49 -20.85 8.46
CA ARG A 79 2.42 -20.11 7.79
C ARG A 79 2.62 -20.07 6.29
N ALA A 80 3.82 -19.80 5.81
CA ALA A 80 4.14 -19.80 4.39
C ALA A 80 3.93 -21.18 3.76
N LYS A 81 4.32 -22.26 4.45
CA LYS A 81 4.05 -23.65 4.06
C LYS A 81 2.55 -23.94 4.03
N LEU A 82 1.82 -23.58 5.09
CA LEU A 82 0.37 -23.75 5.16
C LEU A 82 -0.35 -22.98 4.05
N LEU A 83 0.01 -21.71 3.81
CA LEU A 83 -0.54 -20.93 2.69
C LEU A 83 -0.20 -21.57 1.33
N SER A 84 1.02 -22.10 1.18
CA SER A 84 1.43 -22.81 -0.05
C SER A 84 0.63 -24.09 -0.27
N GLU A 85 0.35 -24.85 0.79
CA GLU A 85 -0.46 -26.07 0.75
C GLU A 85 -1.93 -25.74 0.42
N VAL A 86 -2.52 -24.77 1.12
CA VAL A 86 -3.88 -24.28 0.86
C VAL A 86 -4.02 -23.75 -0.57
N ALA A 87 -3.00 -23.07 -1.11
CA ALA A 87 -3.02 -22.58 -2.50
C ALA A 87 -2.91 -23.71 -3.56
N LYS A 88 -2.34 -24.87 -3.19
CA LYS A 88 -2.23 -26.06 -4.05
C LYS A 88 -3.43 -26.98 -3.97
N ASP A 89 -4.27 -26.83 -2.95
CA ASP A 89 -5.48 -27.62 -2.79
C ASP A 89 -6.54 -27.20 -3.83
N GLU A 90 -6.78 -28.07 -4.81
CA GLU A 90 -7.77 -27.84 -5.85
C GLU A 90 -9.21 -27.87 -5.34
N SER A 91 -9.47 -28.49 -4.19
CA SER A 91 -10.81 -28.50 -3.58
C SER A 91 -11.18 -27.15 -2.95
N LEU A 92 -10.17 -26.35 -2.57
CA LEU A 92 -10.32 -25.00 -2.07
C LEU A 92 -10.34 -23.95 -3.19
N ARG A 93 -10.02 -24.35 -4.43
CA ARG A 93 -10.22 -23.50 -5.59
C ARG A 93 -11.72 -23.37 -5.83
N LEU A 94 -12.19 -22.12 -5.81
CA LEU A 94 -13.54 -21.80 -6.25
C LEU A 94 -13.74 -22.37 -7.66
N THR A 95 -14.78 -23.20 -7.82
CA THR A 95 -15.27 -23.66 -9.12
C THR A 95 -15.67 -22.48 -9.99
N GLU A 96 -15.73 -22.65 -11.31
CA GLU A 96 -16.16 -21.56 -12.21
C GLU A 96 -17.54 -21.01 -11.82
N ALA A 97 -18.48 -21.87 -11.43
CA ALA A 97 -19.79 -21.48 -10.93
C ALA A 97 -19.72 -20.65 -9.63
N GLN A 98 -18.89 -21.05 -8.66
CA GLN A 98 -18.73 -20.29 -7.40
C GLN A 98 -17.94 -18.99 -7.58
N ARG A 99 -17.01 -18.94 -8.54
CA ARG A 99 -16.36 -17.69 -8.96
C ARG A 99 -17.37 -16.75 -9.59
N GLU A 100 -18.25 -17.28 -10.42
CA GLU A 100 -19.29 -16.51 -11.09
C GLU A 100 -20.35 -16.01 -10.10
N GLU A 101 -20.81 -16.83 -9.15
CA GLU A 101 -21.67 -16.35 -8.07
C GLU A 101 -21.00 -15.24 -7.24
N ARG A 102 -19.72 -15.38 -6.88
CA ARG A 102 -18.98 -14.31 -6.18
C ARG A 102 -18.72 -13.07 -7.07
N ARG A 103 -18.72 -13.22 -8.39
CA ARG A 103 -18.65 -12.10 -9.36
C ARG A 103 -19.99 -11.39 -9.46
N ILE A 104 -21.08 -12.14 -9.52
CA ILE A 104 -22.46 -11.66 -9.59
C ILE A 104 -22.82 -10.93 -8.29
N ASP A 105 -22.41 -11.46 -7.13
CA ASP A 105 -22.68 -10.85 -5.82
C ASP A 105 -21.83 -9.58 -5.56
N ALA A 106 -20.83 -9.30 -6.39
CA ALA A 106 -19.93 -8.15 -6.27
C ALA A 106 -20.08 -7.08 -7.38
N THR A 107 -20.95 -7.28 -8.38
CA THR A 107 -20.94 -6.43 -9.59
C THR A 107 -22.35 -6.11 -10.08
N LEU A 108 -22.77 -4.85 -9.92
CA LEU A 108 -23.82 -4.24 -10.74
C LEU A 108 -23.23 -4.00 -12.13
N SER A 109 -23.31 -5.02 -12.99
CA SER A 109 -22.87 -4.92 -14.40
C SER A 109 -23.84 -4.05 -15.19
N ILE A 110 -23.33 -2.98 -15.79
CA ILE A 110 -24.08 -2.08 -16.68
C ILE A 110 -23.55 -2.27 -18.10
N PRO A 111 -24.35 -2.85 -19.01
CA PRO A 111 -23.93 -3.14 -20.38
C PRO A 111 -23.32 -1.91 -21.07
N GLY A 112 -22.11 -2.08 -21.64
CA GLY A 112 -21.39 -1.03 -22.36
C GLY A 112 -20.69 0.02 -21.49
N VAL A 113 -20.91 0.03 -20.16
CA VAL A 113 -20.32 1.01 -19.24
C VAL A 113 -19.36 0.33 -18.25
N TYR A 114 -19.78 -0.80 -17.64
CA TYR A 114 -19.03 -1.48 -16.58
C TYR A 114 -19.46 -2.94 -16.38
N PRO A 115 -18.53 -3.88 -16.08
CA PRO A 115 -17.07 -3.75 -16.21
C PRO A 115 -16.65 -3.67 -17.68
N PHE A 116 -15.43 -3.18 -17.94
CA PHE A 116 -14.88 -3.14 -19.29
C PHE A 116 -14.15 -4.46 -19.58
N ASN A 117 -14.67 -5.19 -20.56
CA ASN A 117 -14.08 -6.44 -21.04
C ASN A 117 -13.43 -6.18 -22.40
N PRO A 118 -12.10 -6.31 -22.52
CA PRO A 118 -11.44 -6.13 -23.79
C PRO A 118 -11.79 -7.23 -24.79
N PRO A 119 -11.97 -6.87 -26.07
CA PRO A 119 -12.32 -7.84 -27.11
C PRO A 119 -11.19 -8.85 -27.39
N GLU A 120 -9.92 -8.48 -27.18
CA GLU A 120 -8.76 -9.35 -27.48
C GLU A 120 -8.39 -10.33 -26.35
N SER A 121 -8.85 -10.09 -25.12
CA SER A 121 -8.51 -10.93 -23.96
C SER A 121 -9.76 -11.21 -23.13
N ALA A 122 -10.45 -12.32 -23.46
CA ALA A 122 -11.66 -12.77 -22.76
C ALA A 122 -11.50 -13.04 -21.24
N LYS A 123 -10.26 -12.98 -20.71
CA LYS A 123 -9.93 -13.20 -19.30
C LYS A 123 -9.50 -11.93 -18.55
N ALA A 124 -9.23 -10.83 -19.25
CA ALA A 124 -8.90 -9.56 -18.61
C ALA A 124 -10.21 -8.77 -18.44
N GLU A 125 -10.52 -8.33 -17.23
CA GLU A 125 -11.64 -7.43 -16.97
C GLU A 125 -11.09 -6.21 -16.25
N VAL A 126 -11.49 -5.01 -16.66
CA VAL A 126 -11.16 -3.76 -15.95
C VAL A 126 -12.40 -3.34 -15.16
N ASN A 127 -12.22 -3.07 -13.87
CA ASN A 127 -13.25 -2.69 -12.93
C ASN A 127 -12.75 -1.62 -11.95
N LEU A 128 -13.62 -1.07 -11.08
CA LEU A 128 -13.30 0.06 -10.20
C LEU A 128 -12.37 -0.30 -9.03
N TYR A 129 -12.11 -1.59 -8.85
CA TYR A 129 -11.28 -2.12 -7.76
C TYR A 129 -9.88 -2.47 -8.26
N ASN A 130 -9.77 -3.04 -9.47
CA ASN A 130 -8.49 -3.42 -10.06
C ASN A 130 -7.81 -2.27 -10.83
N CYS A 131 -8.56 -1.27 -11.31
CA CYS A 131 -8.00 -0.21 -12.16
C CYS A 131 -6.89 0.59 -11.46
N LEU A 132 -6.97 0.82 -10.15
CA LEU A 132 -5.92 1.55 -9.42
C LEU A 132 -4.59 0.80 -9.49
N GLN A 133 -4.61 -0.48 -9.17
CA GLN A 133 -3.41 -1.30 -9.13
C GLN A 133 -2.78 -1.39 -10.53
N MET A 134 -3.60 -1.63 -11.56
CA MET A 134 -3.14 -1.70 -12.95
C MET A 134 -2.44 -0.41 -13.39
N VAL A 135 -3.08 0.74 -13.16
CA VAL A 135 -2.51 2.03 -13.56
C VAL A 135 -1.25 2.36 -12.75
N TYR A 136 -1.27 2.16 -11.43
CA TYR A 136 -0.12 2.49 -10.59
C TYR A 136 1.10 1.63 -10.88
N GLU A 137 0.91 0.32 -11.07
CA GLU A 137 2.01 -0.59 -11.42
C GLU A 137 2.63 -0.22 -12.76
N TYR A 138 1.81 0.09 -13.76
CA TYR A 138 2.30 0.53 -15.06
C TYR A 138 3.05 1.87 -14.95
N CYS A 139 2.50 2.86 -14.26
CA CYS A 139 3.13 4.16 -14.07
C CYS A 139 4.46 4.04 -13.33
N ALA A 140 4.52 3.23 -12.26
CA ALA A 140 5.74 2.98 -11.51
C ALA A 140 6.82 2.30 -12.36
N LYS A 141 6.45 1.28 -13.14
CA LYS A 141 7.37 0.59 -14.06
C LYS A 141 7.92 1.53 -15.13
N THR A 142 7.06 2.34 -15.73
CA THR A 142 7.44 3.23 -16.84
C THR A 142 8.30 4.41 -16.37
N MET A 143 8.01 4.96 -15.18
CA MET A 143 8.72 6.12 -14.62
C MET A 143 10.02 5.73 -13.92
N GLY A 144 10.23 4.46 -13.58
CA GLY A 144 11.43 3.97 -12.88
C GLY A 144 11.66 4.60 -11.50
N GLN A 145 10.64 5.21 -10.92
CA GLN A 145 10.69 5.96 -9.65
C GLN A 145 9.46 5.63 -8.79
N SER A 146 9.56 5.94 -7.49
CA SER A 146 8.43 5.85 -6.56
C SER A 146 7.36 6.86 -7.00
N LEU A 147 6.22 6.35 -7.48
CA LEU A 147 5.08 7.16 -7.91
C LEU A 147 4.25 7.59 -6.69
N ASN A 148 3.97 8.88 -6.53
CA ASN A 148 2.90 9.33 -5.64
C ASN A 148 1.58 9.35 -6.43
N PRO A 149 0.53 8.63 -5.98
CA PRO A 149 -0.77 8.60 -6.65
C PRO A 149 -1.39 9.98 -6.90
N GLU A 150 -1.11 10.96 -6.05
CA GLU A 150 -1.61 12.33 -6.22
C GLU A 150 -1.02 13.03 -7.44
N ASP A 151 0.21 12.67 -7.85
CA ASP A 151 0.89 13.29 -8.97
C ASP A 151 0.22 12.95 -10.31
N LEU A 152 -0.66 11.94 -10.35
CA LEU A 152 -1.41 11.58 -11.54
C LEU A 152 -2.61 12.50 -11.77
N PHE A 153 -3.05 13.29 -10.79
CA PHE A 153 -4.28 14.08 -10.89
C PHE A 153 -3.99 15.58 -10.89
N THR A 154 -4.64 16.31 -11.78
CA THR A 154 -4.69 17.78 -11.73
C THR A 154 -6.03 18.21 -11.13
N TYR A 155 -5.99 19.14 -10.19
CA TYR A 155 -7.17 19.64 -9.48
C TYR A 155 -7.56 21.06 -9.91
N GLU A 156 -8.86 21.34 -9.94
CA GLU A 156 -9.44 22.67 -10.14
C GLU A 156 -10.25 23.07 -8.91
N GLU A 157 -10.11 24.33 -8.48
CA GLU A 157 -10.87 24.90 -7.38
C GLU A 157 -12.12 25.61 -7.89
N LYS A 158 -13.30 25.21 -7.40
CA LYS A 158 -14.56 25.90 -7.69
C LYS A 158 -15.17 26.47 -6.42
N VAL A 159 -15.64 27.70 -6.53
CA VAL A 159 -16.40 28.39 -5.48
C VAL A 159 -17.81 27.80 -5.46
N ILE A 160 -18.17 27.14 -4.35
CA ILE A 160 -19.50 26.54 -4.16
C ILE A 160 -20.47 27.56 -3.55
N CYS A 161 -19.96 28.39 -2.66
CA CYS A 161 -20.74 29.43 -2.00
C CYS A 161 -19.92 30.71 -1.96
N GLU A 162 -20.52 31.84 -2.32
CA GLU A 162 -19.85 33.13 -2.25
C GLU A 162 -19.79 33.67 -0.81
N TYR A 163 -20.82 33.39 0.01
CA TYR A 163 -20.91 33.89 1.40
C TYR A 163 -21.59 32.89 2.36
N PRO A 164 -20.87 32.35 3.37
CA PRO A 164 -19.42 32.45 3.55
C PRO A 164 -18.67 31.76 2.40
N ARG A 165 -17.54 32.32 1.94
CA ARG A 165 -16.80 31.79 0.79
C ARG A 165 -16.37 30.35 1.05
N GLN A 166 -16.93 29.41 0.30
CA GLN A 166 -16.57 27.99 0.35
C GLN A 166 -16.03 27.56 -1.00
N VAL A 167 -14.81 27.05 -1.01
CA VAL A 167 -14.12 26.54 -2.21
C VAL A 167 -13.93 25.04 -2.05
N ARG A 168 -14.17 24.29 -3.11
CA ARG A 168 -13.91 22.84 -3.15
C ARG A 168 -13.05 22.50 -4.35
N LYS A 169 -12.11 21.58 -4.11
CA LYS A 169 -11.24 21.01 -5.13
C LYS A 169 -11.96 19.87 -5.85
N PHE A 170 -11.86 19.85 -7.17
CA PHE A 170 -12.38 18.81 -8.03
C PHE A 170 -11.26 18.31 -8.94
N ILE A 171 -11.27 17.03 -9.29
CA ILE A 171 -10.32 16.48 -10.25
C ILE A 171 -10.73 17.00 -11.64
N LYS A 172 -9.80 17.67 -12.31
CA LYS A 172 -9.98 18.19 -13.66
C LYS A 172 -9.58 17.17 -14.72
N GLU A 173 -8.45 16.51 -14.49
CA GLU A 173 -7.85 15.56 -15.43
C GLU A 173 -6.91 14.60 -14.69
N ALA A 174 -6.69 13.43 -15.29
CA ALA A 174 -5.69 12.46 -14.85
C ALA A 174 -4.68 12.22 -15.97
N LYS A 175 -3.39 12.21 -15.64
CA LYS A 175 -2.28 11.99 -16.58
C LYS A 175 -1.59 10.66 -16.34
N TYR A 176 -1.09 10.05 -17.42
CA TYR A 176 -0.35 8.79 -17.36
C TYR A 176 0.74 8.77 -18.45
N PRO A 177 1.85 8.04 -18.23
CA PRO A 177 2.95 7.98 -19.20
C PRO A 177 2.60 7.03 -20.38
N SER A 178 3.02 7.38 -21.58
CA SER A 178 2.90 6.56 -22.79
C SER A 178 4.21 6.64 -23.59
N PRO A 179 4.51 5.70 -24.50
CA PRO A 179 5.67 5.79 -25.39
C PRO A 179 5.76 7.11 -26.19
N GLU A 180 4.63 7.76 -26.45
CA GLU A 180 4.53 9.04 -27.15
C GLU A 180 4.62 10.27 -26.22
N GLY A 181 4.85 10.06 -24.92
CA GLY A 181 4.85 11.10 -23.90
C GLY A 181 3.68 10.99 -22.92
N PHE A 182 3.45 12.01 -22.10
CA PHE A 182 2.33 12.00 -21.15
C PHE A 182 1.01 12.20 -21.87
N GLN A 183 0.07 11.29 -21.63
CA GLN A 183 -1.31 11.39 -22.06
C GLN A 183 -2.19 11.84 -20.90
N GLN A 184 -3.33 12.44 -21.21
CA GLN A 184 -4.26 12.97 -20.21
C GLN A 184 -5.71 12.64 -20.56
N VAL A 185 -6.48 12.31 -19.52
CA VAL A 185 -7.91 12.06 -19.59
C VAL A 185 -8.62 13.17 -18.84
N THR A 186 -9.40 13.98 -19.55
CA THR A 186 -10.16 15.11 -18.99
C THR A 186 -11.48 14.65 -18.38
N LEU A 187 -12.03 15.46 -17.47
CA LEU A 187 -13.35 15.23 -16.87
C LEU A 187 -14.46 15.09 -17.93
N GLU A 188 -14.38 15.81 -19.05
CA GLU A 188 -15.34 15.71 -20.16
C GLU A 188 -15.34 14.31 -20.77
N ARG A 189 -14.16 13.73 -21.00
CA ARG A 189 -14.02 12.36 -21.52
C ARG A 189 -14.55 11.33 -20.53
N VAL A 190 -14.28 11.54 -19.23
CA VAL A 190 -14.83 10.68 -18.16
C VAL A 190 -16.36 10.75 -18.15
N ASN A 191 -16.93 11.95 -18.18
CA ASN A 191 -18.38 12.15 -18.19
C ASN A 191 -19.02 11.54 -19.45
N ALA A 192 -18.42 11.72 -20.63
CA ALA A 192 -18.93 11.13 -21.87
C ALA A 192 -18.98 9.59 -21.82
N ARG A 193 -18.01 8.94 -21.17
CA ARG A 193 -17.99 7.47 -21.05
C ARG A 193 -19.00 6.95 -20.04
N TRP A 194 -19.18 7.64 -18.93
CA TRP A 194 -20.15 7.25 -17.90
C TRP A 194 -21.58 7.62 -18.29
N GLY A 195 -21.77 8.63 -19.15
CA GLY A 195 -23.08 9.13 -19.54
C GLY A 195 -23.89 9.57 -18.31
N ASP A 196 -25.14 9.12 -18.23
CA ASP A 196 -26.03 9.38 -17.09
C ASP A 196 -25.82 8.38 -15.92
N THR A 197 -24.88 7.45 -16.05
CA THR A 197 -24.62 6.43 -15.05
C THR A 197 -23.94 7.04 -13.83
N LYS A 198 -24.59 6.92 -12.67
CA LYS A 198 -24.00 7.37 -11.40
C LYS A 198 -23.00 6.35 -10.89
N LEU A 199 -21.87 6.82 -10.36
CA LEU A 199 -20.85 5.93 -9.81
C LEU A 199 -21.37 5.05 -8.65
N ASP A 200 -22.28 5.57 -7.83
CA ASP A 200 -22.88 4.83 -6.72
C ASP A 200 -23.80 3.68 -7.17
N SER A 201 -24.27 3.67 -8.43
CA SER A 201 -25.04 2.54 -8.97
C SER A 201 -24.14 1.37 -9.39
N VAL A 202 -22.82 1.52 -9.34
CA VAL A 202 -21.84 0.51 -9.76
C VAL A 202 -21.02 0.01 -8.58
N LEU A 203 -20.82 0.85 -7.56
CA LEU A 203 -20.08 0.52 -6.36
C LEU A 203 -20.89 -0.41 -5.44
N ASP A 204 -20.28 -1.52 -5.01
CA ASP A 204 -20.83 -2.39 -3.96
C ASP A 204 -21.01 -1.59 -2.66
N PRO A 205 -22.24 -1.50 -2.09
CA PRO A 205 -22.52 -0.79 -0.85
C PRO A 205 -21.66 -1.23 0.34
N SER A 206 -21.30 -2.52 0.41
CA SER A 206 -20.50 -3.09 1.49
C SER A 206 -19.05 -2.63 1.40
N ARG A 207 -18.49 -2.56 0.18
CA ARG A 207 -17.12 -2.12 -0.07
C ARG A 207 -16.95 -0.59 -0.13
N SER A 208 -18.03 0.14 -0.41
CA SER A 208 -18.00 1.59 -0.60
C SER A 208 -18.44 2.40 0.62
N ARG A 209 -18.91 1.74 1.69
CA ARG A 209 -19.41 2.38 2.93
C ARG A 209 -18.41 3.35 3.58
N ASN A 210 -17.13 3.02 3.55
CA ASN A 210 -16.07 3.84 4.17
C ASN A 210 -15.27 4.67 3.15
N LEU A 211 -15.63 4.61 1.86
CA LEU A 211 -14.90 5.30 0.81
C LEU A 211 -15.30 6.78 0.78
N LYS A 212 -14.31 7.67 0.85
CA LYS A 212 -14.55 9.11 0.70
C LYS A 212 -15.00 9.41 -0.72
N THR A 213 -15.76 10.49 -0.89
CA THR A 213 -16.20 10.95 -2.22
C THR A 213 -15.03 11.22 -3.17
N GLU A 214 -13.91 11.73 -2.65
CA GLU A 214 -12.69 11.97 -3.43
C GLU A 214 -12.10 10.65 -3.95
N ASP A 215 -12.04 9.61 -3.13
CA ASP A 215 -11.52 8.30 -3.54
C ASP A 215 -12.41 7.64 -4.59
N LYS A 216 -13.74 7.82 -4.47
CA LYS A 216 -14.70 7.38 -5.48
C LYS A 216 -14.43 8.06 -6.82
N GLU A 217 -14.28 9.39 -6.85
CA GLU A 217 -13.95 10.12 -8.08
C GLU A 217 -12.58 9.72 -8.65
N LYS A 218 -11.55 9.51 -7.82
CA LYS A 218 -10.24 9.01 -8.29
C LYS A 218 -10.38 7.69 -9.03
N ARG A 219 -11.15 6.73 -8.48
CA ARG A 219 -11.42 5.44 -9.12
C ARG A 219 -12.15 5.59 -10.45
N ARG A 220 -13.11 6.51 -10.51
CA ARG A 220 -13.86 6.83 -11.73
C ARG A 220 -12.95 7.34 -12.84
N PHE A 221 -12.01 8.22 -12.52
CA PHE A 221 -10.99 8.70 -13.47
C PHE A 221 -10.02 7.59 -13.88
N LEU A 222 -9.46 6.86 -12.92
CA LEU A 222 -8.49 5.79 -13.19
C LEU A 222 -9.09 4.63 -13.99
N TYR A 223 -10.38 4.35 -13.83
CA TYR A 223 -11.09 3.39 -14.66
C TYR A 223 -11.06 3.77 -16.14
N VAL A 224 -11.33 5.04 -16.47
CA VAL A 224 -11.28 5.52 -17.86
C VAL A 224 -9.84 5.56 -18.37
N VAL A 225 -8.87 5.92 -17.52
CA VAL A 225 -7.44 5.84 -17.85
C VAL A 225 -7.04 4.40 -18.18
N ALA A 226 -7.44 3.42 -17.37
CA ALA A 226 -7.12 2.01 -17.62
C ALA A 226 -7.73 1.52 -18.95
N ILE A 227 -8.94 1.98 -19.30
CA ILE A 227 -9.54 1.66 -20.60
C ILE A 227 -8.75 2.31 -21.74
N ASP A 228 -8.41 3.60 -21.64
CA ASP A 228 -7.64 4.32 -22.68
C ASP A 228 -6.24 3.70 -22.86
N MET A 229 -5.60 3.28 -21.77
CA MET A 229 -4.33 2.54 -21.81
C MET A 229 -4.48 1.19 -22.53
N HIS A 230 -5.59 0.48 -22.30
CA HIS A 230 -5.83 -0.80 -22.95
C HIS A 230 -6.19 -0.65 -24.43
N GLU A 231 -7.02 0.33 -24.80
CA GLU A 231 -7.33 0.68 -26.20
C GLU A 231 -6.05 1.07 -26.99
N ARG A 232 -5.01 1.53 -26.29
CA ARG A 232 -3.68 1.86 -26.86
C ARG A 232 -2.65 0.73 -26.77
N GLY A 233 -3.01 -0.43 -26.22
CA GLY A 233 -2.10 -1.58 -26.08
C GLY A 233 -0.96 -1.39 -25.08
N LEU A 234 -1.15 -0.52 -24.07
CA LEU A 234 -0.15 -0.25 -23.03
C LEU A 234 -0.24 -1.21 -21.84
N LEU A 235 -1.33 -1.99 -21.74
CA LEU A 235 -1.64 -2.93 -20.66
C LEU A 235 -1.76 -4.36 -21.16
#